data_AF-A0A2S9ZVV2-F1
#
_entry.id   AF-A0A2S9ZVV2-F1
#
_cell.length_a   1.000
_cell.length_b   1.000
_cell.length_c   1.000
_cell.angle_alpha   90.00
_cell.angle_beta   90.00
_cell.angle_gamma   90.00
#
_symmetry.space_group_name_H-M   'P 1'
#
loop_
_entity.id
_entity.type
_entity.pdbx_description
1 polymer ?
#
loop_
_entity_poly.entity_id
_entity_poly.type
_entity_poly.pdbx_seq_one_letter_code
_entity_poly.pdbx_strand_id
1 'polypeptide(L)'
;MEMLVLSAYISSSDNPDSSILSARGMRQATVAQLADLARIETHVEKAHPTLGSAVKVGEKDEEAFEILGLLAGVLKETSEVLDRLGNRSIGAWLLEKLGDAEGDGPKLVRDLASTFPSFRDVHLVDDQPIFILKKALWLVTVVSLAFGTREPSEVPFKVPNISSFPVFADNVLPNVVSRAHELATETGKEWLASWTEQELDGWLWNEGKWADRRDIERISEKGTVYY
;
A
#
# COMPACT_ATOMS: atom_id res chain seq x y z
N MET A 1 -3.25 3.10 8.55
CA MET A 1 -2.01 2.35 8.24
C MET A 1 -0.73 3.10 8.63
N GLU A 2 -0.63 4.41 8.41
CA GLU A 2 0.58 5.19 8.79
C GLU A 2 0.98 5.04 10.27
N MET A 3 0.00 5.03 11.19
CA MET A 3 0.27 4.81 12.61
C MET A 3 0.82 3.41 12.94
N LEU A 4 0.46 2.38 12.17
CA LEU A 4 0.99 1.03 12.37
C LEU A 4 2.49 1.01 12.07
N VAL A 5 2.89 1.56 10.92
CA VAL A 5 4.29 1.57 10.47
C VAL A 5 5.16 2.44 11.39
N LEU A 6 4.66 3.62 11.77
CA LEU A 6 5.36 4.49 12.70
C LEU A 6 5.52 3.86 14.09
N SER A 7 4.45 3.26 14.63
CA SER A 7 4.51 2.58 15.94
C SER A 7 5.42 1.35 15.88
N ALA A 8 5.41 0.60 14.79
CA ALA A 8 6.33 -0.52 14.55
C ALA A 8 7.80 -0.09 14.50
N TYR A 9 8.08 1.08 13.89
CA TYR A 9 9.42 1.65 13.87
C TYR A 9 9.85 2.14 15.26
N ILE A 10 9.01 2.91 15.96
CA ILE A 10 9.35 3.45 17.29
C ILE A 10 9.55 2.33 18.32
N SER A 11 8.68 1.31 18.32
CA SER A 11 8.77 0.16 19.22
C SER A 11 10.01 -0.71 19.00
N SER A 12 10.75 -0.51 17.91
CA SER A 12 11.97 -1.26 17.59
C SER A 12 13.28 -0.62 18.11
N SER A 13 13.20 0.56 18.72
CA SER A 13 14.37 1.38 19.09
C SER A 13 15.29 0.72 20.14
N ASP A 14 14.77 -0.16 21.00
CA ASP A 14 15.56 -0.83 22.05
C ASP A 14 16.17 -2.17 21.61
N ASN A 15 15.54 -2.86 20.64
CA ASN A 15 16.06 -4.12 20.07
C ASN A 15 15.51 -4.31 18.64
N PRO A 16 16.35 -4.23 17.59
CA PRO A 16 15.93 -4.40 16.21
C PRO A 16 15.27 -5.75 15.93
N ASP A 17 15.68 -6.81 16.64
CA ASP A 17 15.14 -8.17 16.48
C ASP A 17 13.78 -8.37 17.18
N SER A 18 13.36 -7.43 18.03
CA SER A 18 11.98 -7.39 18.56
C SER A 18 11.04 -6.53 17.72
N SER A 19 11.53 -5.86 16.68
CA SER A 19 10.68 -5.14 15.75
C SER A 19 9.73 -6.09 15.05
N ILE A 20 8.45 -5.71 14.95
CA ILE A 20 7.49 -6.41 14.08
C ILE A 20 7.87 -6.34 12.59
N LEU A 21 8.83 -5.47 12.22
CA LEU A 21 9.37 -5.36 10.86
C LEU A 21 10.54 -6.35 10.59
N SER A 22 10.97 -7.12 11.60
CA SER A 22 11.93 -8.21 11.43
C SER A 22 11.22 -9.52 11.09
N ALA A 23 11.90 -10.47 10.45
CA ALA A 23 11.34 -11.80 10.15
C ALA A 23 10.84 -12.49 11.44
N ARG A 24 11.62 -12.41 12.53
CA ARG A 24 11.22 -12.93 13.84
C ARG A 24 9.98 -12.24 14.39
N GLY A 25 9.92 -10.92 14.34
CA GLY A 25 8.77 -10.16 14.85
C GLY A 25 7.50 -10.41 14.03
N MET A 26 7.62 -10.49 12.70
CA MET A 26 6.52 -10.87 11.81
C MET A 26 5.97 -12.25 12.13
N ARG A 27 6.86 -13.23 12.38
CA ARG A 27 6.49 -14.60 12.75
C ARG A 27 5.73 -14.68 14.09
N GLN A 28 6.07 -13.79 15.02
CA GLN A 28 5.51 -13.74 16.38
C GLN A 28 4.35 -12.76 16.52
N ALA A 29 3.98 -12.05 15.45
CA ALA A 29 2.93 -11.04 15.48
C ALA A 29 1.59 -11.64 15.91
N THR A 30 0.93 -10.98 16.86
CA THR A 30 -0.40 -11.38 17.36
C THR A 30 -1.44 -10.34 16.99
N VAL A 31 -2.71 -10.75 16.92
CA VAL A 31 -3.84 -9.85 16.69
C VAL A 31 -3.88 -8.72 17.74
N ALA A 32 -3.62 -9.03 19.01
CA ALA A 32 -3.59 -8.03 20.08
C ALA A 32 -2.49 -6.99 19.87
N GLN A 33 -1.26 -7.43 19.58
CA GLN A 33 -0.15 -6.53 19.29
C GLN A 33 -0.43 -5.66 18.05
N LEU A 34 -1.05 -6.22 17.02
CA LEU A 34 -1.41 -5.48 15.81
C LEU A 34 -2.54 -4.48 16.07
N ALA A 35 -3.53 -4.83 16.89
CA ALA A 35 -4.59 -3.92 17.30
C ALA A 35 -4.00 -2.69 18.02
N ASP A 36 -3.07 -2.92 18.95
CA ASP A 36 -2.39 -1.87 19.70
C ASP A 36 -1.58 -0.96 18.77
N LEU A 37 -0.76 -1.55 17.89
CA LEU A 37 0.06 -0.80 16.94
C LEU A 37 -0.78 -0.02 15.93
N ALA A 38 -1.90 -0.59 15.46
CA ALA A 38 -2.81 0.05 14.52
C ALA A 38 -3.78 1.04 15.18
N ARG A 39 -3.88 1.04 16.52
CA ARG A 39 -4.91 1.71 17.32
C ARG A 39 -6.32 1.37 16.87
N ILE A 40 -6.57 0.07 16.65
CA ILE A 40 -7.89 -0.45 16.28
C ILE A 40 -8.57 -0.97 17.55
N GLU A 41 -9.73 -0.42 17.88
CA GLU A 41 -10.58 -0.96 18.93
C GLU A 41 -11.15 -2.31 18.47
N THR A 42 -10.97 -3.34 19.29
CA THR A 42 -11.39 -4.71 18.98
C THR A 42 -12.72 -5.10 19.62
N HIS A 43 -13.28 -4.19 20.42
CA HIS A 43 -14.53 -4.40 21.16
C HIS A 43 -15.36 -3.12 21.13
N VAL A 44 -16.67 -3.28 21.01
CA VAL A 44 -17.64 -2.19 21.06
C VAL A 44 -18.39 -2.26 22.38
N GLU A 45 -18.45 -1.14 23.11
CA GLU A 45 -19.26 -1.07 24.32
C GLU A 45 -20.76 -1.04 23.98
N LYS A 46 -21.51 -2.03 24.48
CA LYS A 46 -22.98 -2.07 24.41
C LYS A 46 -23.60 -2.18 25.80
N ALA A 47 -24.84 -1.73 25.96
CA ALA A 47 -25.55 -1.87 27.23
C ALA A 47 -25.70 -3.35 27.59
N HIS A 48 -25.54 -3.67 28.88
CA HIS A 48 -25.67 -5.04 29.35
C HIS A 48 -27.12 -5.53 29.14
N PRO A 49 -27.34 -6.71 28.53
CA PRO A 49 -28.66 -7.15 28.08
C PRO A 49 -29.70 -7.24 29.21
N THR A 50 -29.26 -7.50 30.45
CA THR A 50 -30.14 -7.65 31.62
C THR A 50 -30.01 -6.56 32.69
N LEU A 51 -28.97 -5.71 32.64
CA LEU A 51 -28.70 -4.70 33.69
C LEU A 51 -28.96 -3.26 33.20
N GLY A 52 -29.53 -3.11 32.00
CA GLY A 52 -29.89 -1.82 31.41
C GLY A 52 -28.68 -0.98 31.03
N SER A 53 -28.92 0.31 30.72
CA SER A 53 -27.89 1.25 30.24
C SER A 53 -26.87 1.68 31.30
N ALA A 54 -27.10 1.36 32.58
CA ALA A 54 -26.19 1.69 33.68
C ALA A 54 -24.91 0.83 33.69
N VAL A 55 -24.94 -0.34 33.04
CA VAL A 55 -23.80 -1.25 32.89
C VAL A 55 -23.57 -1.47 31.41
N LYS A 56 -22.32 -1.35 30.97
CA LYS A 56 -21.91 -1.70 29.60
C LYS A 56 -21.02 -2.94 29.59
N VAL A 57 -21.07 -3.68 28.48
CA VAL A 57 -20.23 -4.83 28.19
C VAL A 57 -19.49 -4.59 26.88
N GLY A 58 -18.23 -5.00 26.80
CA GLY A 58 -17.49 -5.05 25.55
C GLY A 58 -17.92 -6.25 24.74
N GLU A 59 -18.56 -6.02 23.60
CA GLU A 59 -18.84 -7.07 22.62
C GLU A 59 -17.71 -7.09 21.60
N LYS A 60 -17.24 -8.28 21.23
CA LYS A 60 -16.17 -8.45 20.25
C LYS A 60 -16.58 -7.86 18.89
N ASP A 61 -15.70 -7.08 18.29
CA ASP A 61 -15.86 -6.59 16.91
C ASP A 61 -15.29 -7.60 15.92
N GLU A 62 -16.17 -8.40 15.31
CA GLU A 62 -15.75 -9.47 14.38
C GLU A 62 -15.01 -8.94 13.14
N GLU A 63 -15.40 -7.77 12.61
CA GLU A 63 -14.75 -7.17 11.43
C GLU A 63 -13.34 -6.72 11.76
N ALA A 64 -13.15 -6.06 12.90
CA ALA A 64 -11.82 -5.66 13.37
C ALA A 64 -10.91 -6.87 13.56
N PHE A 65 -11.41 -7.95 14.18
CA PHE A 65 -10.67 -9.19 14.37
C PHE A 65 -10.33 -9.89 13.05
N GLU A 66 -11.23 -9.87 12.07
CA GLU A 66 -10.98 -10.43 10.74
C GLU A 66 -9.83 -9.70 10.04
N ILE A 67 -9.88 -8.37 9.97
CA ILE A 67 -8.85 -7.55 9.31
C ILE A 67 -7.49 -7.75 9.98
N LEU A 68 -7.45 -7.74 11.32
CA LEU A 68 -6.21 -7.97 12.07
C LEU A 68 -5.68 -9.40 11.90
N GLY A 69 -6.58 -10.38 11.79
CA GLY A 69 -6.23 -11.77 11.49
C GLY A 69 -5.60 -11.93 10.11
N LEU A 70 -6.16 -11.27 9.08
CA LEU A 70 -5.59 -11.24 7.73
C LEU A 70 -4.19 -10.60 7.73
N LEU A 71 -4.03 -9.48 8.44
CA LEU A 71 -2.74 -8.81 8.58
C LEU A 71 -1.70 -9.73 9.26
N ALA A 72 -2.05 -10.38 10.35
CA ALA A 72 -1.19 -11.35 11.02
C ALA A 72 -0.79 -12.51 10.09
N GLY A 73 -1.74 -13.00 9.28
CA GLY A 73 -1.49 -14.02 8.26
C GLY A 73 -0.44 -13.58 7.23
N VAL A 74 -0.57 -12.36 6.70
CA VAL A 74 0.39 -11.78 5.74
C VAL A 74 1.78 -11.64 6.35
N LEU A 75 1.89 -11.17 7.60
CA LEU A 75 3.18 -11.05 8.29
C LEU A 75 3.82 -12.42 8.48
N LYS A 76 3.04 -13.41 8.92
CA LYS A 76 3.52 -14.78 9.09
C LYS A 76 4.02 -15.39 7.78
N GLU A 77 3.24 -15.32 6.70
CA GLU A 77 3.66 -15.82 5.38
C GLU A 77 4.93 -15.13 4.90
N THR A 78 5.01 -13.81 5.06
CA THR A 78 6.20 -13.03 4.71
C THR A 78 7.42 -13.48 5.52
N SER A 79 7.26 -13.74 6.83
CA SER A 79 8.34 -14.26 7.67
C SER A 79 8.85 -15.61 7.21
N GLU A 80 7.96 -16.52 6.81
CA GLU A 80 8.32 -17.86 6.34
C GLU A 80 9.14 -17.80 5.05
N VAL A 81 8.83 -16.85 4.16
CA VAL A 81 9.64 -16.56 2.96
C VAL A 81 11.00 -16.00 3.35
N LEU A 82 11.06 -15.00 4.23
CA LEU A 82 12.31 -14.39 4.68
C LEU A 82 13.24 -15.39 5.35
N ASP A 83 12.71 -16.24 6.23
CA ASP A 83 13.48 -17.25 6.93
C ASP A 83 14.03 -18.31 5.96
N ARG A 84 13.27 -18.68 4.92
CA ARG A 84 13.73 -19.60 3.87
C ARG A 84 14.88 -19.00 3.06
N LEU A 85 14.86 -17.69 2.82
CA LEU A 85 15.89 -16.97 2.09
C LEU A 85 17.08 -16.55 2.99
N GLY A 86 16.96 -16.70 4.31
CA GLY A 86 17.98 -16.29 5.27
C GLY A 86 18.06 -14.77 5.46
N ASN A 87 17.04 -14.00 5.07
CA ASN A 87 17.00 -12.56 5.23
C ASN A 87 16.33 -12.17 6.56
N ARG A 88 16.92 -11.20 7.27
CA ARG A 88 16.42 -10.76 8.59
C ARG A 88 15.15 -9.88 8.51
N SER A 89 14.87 -9.27 7.37
CA SER A 89 13.72 -8.38 7.15
C SER A 89 13.48 -8.18 5.65
N ILE A 90 12.30 -7.67 5.27
CA ILE A 90 12.02 -7.23 3.89
C ILE A 90 13.03 -6.16 3.47
N GLY A 91 13.40 -5.24 4.36
CA GLY A 91 14.37 -4.18 4.04
C GLY A 91 15.75 -4.72 3.69
N ALA A 92 16.23 -5.73 4.42
CA ALA A 92 17.50 -6.39 4.12
C ALA A 92 17.46 -7.12 2.76
N TRP A 93 16.36 -7.85 2.50
CA TRP A 93 16.14 -8.49 1.21
C TRP A 93 16.06 -7.47 0.06
N LEU A 94 15.34 -6.36 0.26
CA LEU A 94 15.15 -5.33 -0.75
C LEU A 94 16.47 -4.63 -1.08
N LEU A 95 17.31 -4.36 -0.09
CA LEU A 95 18.63 -3.77 -0.29
C LEU A 95 19.54 -4.67 -1.15
N GLU A 96 19.53 -5.98 -0.89
CA GLU A 96 20.26 -6.96 -1.72
C GLU A 96 19.74 -6.91 -3.17
N LYS A 97 18.43 -6.97 -3.37
CA LYS A 97 17.82 -6.96 -4.71
C LYS A 97 18.00 -5.64 -5.45
N LEU A 98 18.07 -4.51 -4.75
CA LEU A 98 18.41 -3.22 -5.35
C LEU A 98 19.84 -3.22 -5.90
N GLY A 99 20.78 -3.89 -5.23
CA GLY A 99 22.12 -4.14 -5.76
C GLY A 99 22.08 -5.00 -7.02
N ASP A 100 21.37 -6.12 -6.98
CA ASP A 100 21.25 -7.05 -8.11
C ASP A 100 20.52 -6.46 -9.33
N ALA A 101 19.57 -5.56 -9.11
CA ALA A 101 18.74 -4.98 -10.16
C ALA A 101 19.46 -3.90 -10.96
N GLU A 102 20.52 -3.28 -10.43
CA GLU A 102 21.29 -2.23 -11.10
C GLU A 102 20.43 -1.10 -11.72
N GLY A 103 19.36 -0.74 -11.02
CA GLY A 103 18.39 0.28 -11.45
C GLY A 103 17.30 -0.21 -12.40
N ASP A 104 17.18 -1.51 -12.69
CA ASP A 104 16.08 -2.09 -13.44
C ASP A 104 14.82 -2.21 -12.55
N GLY A 105 13.94 -1.21 -12.62
CA GLY A 105 12.68 -1.18 -11.87
C GLY A 105 11.74 -2.35 -12.20
N PRO A 106 11.46 -2.66 -13.48
CA PRO A 106 10.64 -3.82 -13.86
C PRO A 106 11.18 -5.16 -13.32
N LYS A 107 12.50 -5.37 -13.32
CA LYS A 107 13.11 -6.54 -12.68
C LYS A 107 12.78 -6.61 -11.20
N LEU A 108 12.90 -5.49 -10.47
CA LEU A 108 12.60 -5.46 -9.04
C LEU A 108 11.13 -5.77 -8.72
N VAL A 109 10.19 -5.30 -9.56
CA VAL A 109 8.76 -5.63 -9.45
C VAL A 109 8.53 -7.13 -9.62
N ARG A 110 9.16 -7.73 -10.63
CA ARG A 110 9.09 -9.18 -10.85
C ARG A 110 9.69 -9.97 -9.68
N ASP A 111 10.82 -9.52 -9.15
CA ASP A 111 11.48 -10.17 -8.01
C ASP A 111 10.59 -10.09 -6.75
N LEU A 112 9.93 -8.97 -6.50
CA LEU A 112 8.94 -8.82 -5.41
C LEU A 112 7.76 -9.78 -5.58
N ALA A 113 7.09 -9.75 -6.73
CA ALA A 113 5.87 -10.54 -6.99
C ALA A 113 6.15 -12.06 -7.07
N SER A 114 7.35 -12.45 -7.50
CA SER A 114 7.76 -13.86 -7.49
C SER A 114 8.15 -14.35 -6.11
N THR A 115 8.74 -13.50 -5.28
CA THR A 115 9.24 -13.87 -3.94
C THR A 115 8.14 -13.89 -2.89
N PHE A 116 7.33 -12.84 -2.82
CA PHE A 116 6.33 -12.67 -1.75
C PHE A 116 4.91 -12.81 -2.31
N PRO A 117 4.12 -13.80 -1.84
CA PRO A 117 2.76 -13.98 -2.34
C PRO A 117 1.86 -12.77 -2.07
N SER A 118 2.09 -12.06 -0.95
CA SER A 118 1.42 -10.79 -0.64
C SER A 118 1.66 -9.66 -1.64
N PHE A 119 2.68 -9.76 -2.50
CA PHE A 119 2.93 -8.85 -3.63
C PHE A 119 2.47 -9.41 -4.99
N ARG A 120 2.01 -10.66 -5.02
CA ARG A 120 1.57 -11.37 -6.23
C ARG A 120 0.08 -11.20 -6.46
N ASP A 121 -0.30 -10.00 -6.84
CA ASP A 121 -1.67 -9.68 -7.24
C ASP A 121 -1.91 -10.20 -8.67
N VAL A 122 -2.15 -11.51 -8.78
CA VAL A 122 -2.40 -12.21 -10.05
C VAL A 122 -3.69 -13.02 -9.94
N HIS A 123 -4.59 -12.84 -10.90
CA HIS A 123 -5.84 -13.58 -10.99
C HIS A 123 -5.97 -14.27 -12.33
N LEU A 124 -6.59 -15.45 -12.35
CA LEU A 124 -6.89 -16.16 -13.59
C LEU A 124 -8.30 -15.77 -14.07
N VAL A 125 -8.40 -15.30 -15.31
CA VAL A 125 -9.67 -15.10 -16.03
C VAL A 125 -9.56 -15.89 -17.33
N ASP A 126 -10.47 -16.84 -17.55
CA ASP A 126 -10.44 -17.75 -18.70
C ASP A 126 -9.07 -18.44 -18.90
N ASP A 127 -8.50 -18.93 -17.79
CA ASP A 127 -7.16 -19.53 -17.72
C ASP A 127 -6.00 -18.61 -18.14
N GLN A 128 -6.27 -17.32 -18.36
CA GLN A 128 -5.25 -16.31 -18.61
C GLN A 128 -4.90 -15.55 -17.34
N PRO A 129 -3.60 -15.41 -17.00
CA PRO A 129 -3.19 -14.61 -15.86
C PRO A 129 -3.32 -13.12 -16.15
N ILE A 130 -4.12 -12.44 -15.34
CA ILE A 130 -4.22 -10.98 -15.24
C ILE A 130 -3.34 -10.52 -14.08
N PHE A 131 -2.42 -9.61 -14.38
CA PHE A 131 -1.43 -9.09 -13.43
C PHE A 131 -1.82 -7.69 -12.99
N ILE A 132 -2.17 -7.52 -11.71
CA ILE A 132 -2.48 -6.22 -11.10
C ILE A 132 -1.48 -5.94 -9.99
N LEU A 133 -0.18 -5.92 -10.33
CA LEU A 133 0.95 -5.87 -9.39
C LEU A 133 1.15 -4.50 -8.72
N LYS A 134 0.06 -3.85 -8.31
CA LYS A 134 0.03 -2.49 -7.80
C LYS A 134 0.91 -2.32 -6.56
N LYS A 135 0.87 -3.25 -5.60
CA LYS A 135 1.72 -3.20 -4.39
C LYS A 135 3.20 -3.20 -4.73
N ALA A 136 3.61 -4.06 -5.67
CA ALA A 136 5.01 -4.19 -6.06
C ALA A 136 5.48 -2.96 -6.85
N LEU A 137 4.69 -2.53 -7.84
CA LEU A 137 4.94 -1.32 -8.60
C LEU A 137 5.06 -0.10 -7.67
N TRP A 138 4.11 0.06 -6.73
CA TRP A 138 4.09 1.19 -5.81
C TRP A 138 5.31 1.23 -4.90
N LEU A 139 5.71 0.09 -4.31
CA LEU A 139 6.91 0.02 -3.48
C LEU A 139 8.16 0.46 -4.25
N VAL A 140 8.34 0.00 -5.48
CA VAL A 140 9.50 0.38 -6.30
C VAL A 140 9.45 1.86 -6.68
N THR A 141 8.27 2.41 -6.96
CA THR A 141 8.08 3.85 -7.16
C THR A 141 8.46 4.66 -5.92
N VAL A 142 8.01 4.25 -4.73
CA VAL A 142 8.36 4.93 -3.47
C VAL A 142 9.87 4.93 -3.24
N VAL A 143 10.55 3.81 -3.50
CA VAL A 143 12.03 3.76 -3.43
C VAL A 143 12.65 4.72 -4.44
N SER A 144 12.20 4.72 -5.69
CA SER A 144 12.71 5.62 -6.71
C SER A 144 12.56 7.10 -6.32
N LEU A 145 11.39 7.48 -5.78
CA LEU A 145 11.12 8.85 -5.34
C LEU A 145 11.91 9.24 -4.08
N ALA A 146 12.01 8.34 -3.10
CA ALA A 146 12.70 8.62 -1.83
C ALA A 146 14.22 8.81 -1.97
N PHE A 147 14.81 8.18 -3.00
CA PHE A 147 16.27 8.21 -3.23
C PHE A 147 16.67 8.95 -4.52
N GLY A 148 15.73 9.28 -5.40
CA GLY A 148 16.03 9.86 -6.72
C GLY A 148 16.56 11.30 -6.71
N THR A 149 16.41 12.02 -5.60
CA THR A 149 16.96 13.37 -5.41
C THR A 149 18.26 13.39 -4.62
N ARG A 150 18.73 12.23 -4.13
CA ARG A 150 19.98 12.12 -3.36
C ARG A 150 21.17 12.02 -4.29
N GLU A 151 22.33 12.46 -3.81
CA GLU A 151 23.57 12.31 -4.56
C GLU A 151 23.94 10.82 -4.70
N PRO A 152 24.46 10.37 -5.85
CA PRO A 152 24.82 8.97 -6.07
C PRO A 152 25.82 8.41 -5.05
N SER A 153 26.65 9.26 -4.44
CA SER A 153 27.59 8.87 -3.38
C SER A 153 26.92 8.57 -2.04
N GLU A 154 25.68 9.01 -1.83
CA GLU A 154 24.93 8.83 -0.58
C GLU A 154 24.02 7.58 -0.60
N VAL A 155 23.85 6.96 -1.76
CA VAL A 155 22.95 5.81 -1.95
C VAL A 155 23.77 4.58 -2.31
N PRO A 156 23.68 3.46 -1.55
CA PRO A 156 24.52 2.28 -1.77
C PRO A 156 24.08 1.41 -2.97
N PHE A 157 23.11 1.86 -3.75
CA PHE A 157 22.55 1.15 -4.90
C PHE A 157 22.17 2.14 -6.00
N LYS A 158 22.03 1.64 -7.23
CA LYS A 158 21.50 2.44 -8.33
C LYS A 158 19.98 2.56 -8.21
N VAL A 159 19.48 3.79 -8.15
CA VAL A 159 18.05 4.08 -7.99
C VAL A 159 17.24 3.42 -9.12
N PRO A 160 16.15 2.70 -8.83
CA PRO A 160 15.31 2.06 -9.84
C PRO A 160 14.74 3.06 -10.84
N ASN A 161 14.89 2.78 -12.13
CA ASN A 161 14.22 3.48 -13.19
C ASN A 161 12.75 3.03 -13.28
N ILE A 162 11.85 3.99 -13.18
CA ILE A 162 10.39 3.80 -13.20
C ILE A 162 9.72 4.45 -14.41
N SER A 163 10.49 4.90 -15.43
CA SER A 163 9.95 5.62 -16.60
C SER A 163 8.94 4.80 -17.42
N SER A 164 9.00 3.47 -17.32
CA SER A 164 8.09 2.55 -18.00
C SER A 164 6.92 2.08 -17.12
N PHE A 165 6.82 2.57 -15.87
CA PHE A 165 5.74 2.15 -14.98
C PHE A 165 4.41 2.78 -15.40
N PRO A 166 3.29 2.08 -15.22
CA PRO A 166 1.97 2.68 -15.42
C PRO A 166 1.75 3.79 -14.38
N VAL A 167 0.97 4.80 -14.76
CA VAL A 167 0.48 5.80 -13.82
C VAL A 167 -0.56 5.15 -12.91
N PHE A 168 -0.39 5.27 -11.60
CA PHE A 168 -1.37 4.83 -10.61
C PHE A 168 -2.55 5.81 -10.60
N ALA A 169 -3.53 5.59 -11.47
CA ALA A 169 -4.70 6.47 -11.63
C ALA A 169 -5.50 6.64 -10.33
N ASP A 170 -5.48 5.64 -9.47
CA ASP A 170 -6.09 5.64 -8.14
C ASP A 170 -5.46 6.65 -7.18
N ASN A 171 -4.19 7.01 -7.37
CA ASN A 171 -3.53 8.08 -6.62
C ASN A 171 -3.65 9.45 -7.32
N VAL A 172 -4.16 9.50 -8.55
CA VAL A 172 -4.34 10.77 -9.27
C VAL A 172 -5.51 11.54 -8.70
N LEU A 173 -6.64 10.87 -8.43
CA LEU A 173 -7.83 11.55 -7.91
C LEU A 173 -7.58 12.24 -6.56
N PRO A 174 -7.02 11.57 -5.53
CA PRO A 174 -6.74 12.22 -4.24
C PRO A 174 -5.78 13.40 -4.36
N ASN A 175 -4.73 13.27 -5.18
CA ASN A 175 -3.74 14.34 -5.37
C ASN A 175 -4.31 15.53 -6.14
N VAL A 176 -5.14 15.28 -7.15
CA VAL A 176 -5.83 16.35 -7.90
C VAL A 176 -6.83 17.06 -7.01
N VAL A 177 -7.58 16.34 -6.17
CA VAL A 177 -8.49 16.92 -5.17
C VAL A 177 -7.71 17.76 -4.16
N SER A 178 -6.61 17.25 -3.61
CA SER A 178 -5.75 18.00 -2.69
C SER A 178 -5.24 19.29 -3.33
N ARG A 179 -4.75 19.23 -4.57
CA ARG A 179 -4.31 20.41 -5.31
C ARG A 179 -5.46 21.37 -5.62
N ALA A 180 -6.65 20.86 -5.91
CA ALA A 180 -7.84 21.67 -6.12
C ALA A 180 -8.18 22.45 -4.83
N HIS A 181 -8.09 21.82 -3.66
CA HIS A 181 -8.32 22.48 -2.36
C HIS A 181 -7.27 23.54 -2.06
N GLU A 182 -6.00 23.32 -2.40
CA GLU A 182 -4.96 24.36 -2.30
C GLU A 182 -5.30 25.57 -3.17
N LEU A 183 -5.68 25.33 -4.43
CA LEU A 183 -6.05 26.37 -5.39
C LEU A 183 -7.34 27.10 -5.01
N ALA A 184 -8.20 26.49 -4.20
CA ALA A 184 -9.44 27.12 -3.74
C ALA A 184 -9.19 28.35 -2.85
N THR A 185 -7.95 28.56 -2.40
CA THR A 185 -7.54 29.77 -1.67
C THR A 185 -7.32 30.98 -2.58
N GLU A 186 -7.28 30.80 -3.89
CA GLU A 186 -7.14 31.87 -4.88
C GLU A 186 -8.51 32.45 -5.28
N THR A 187 -8.59 33.77 -5.47
CA THR A 187 -9.82 34.46 -5.88
C THR A 187 -10.39 33.88 -7.18
N GLY A 188 -11.67 33.50 -7.17
CA GLY A 188 -12.39 32.95 -8.32
C GLY A 188 -12.28 31.42 -8.47
N LYS A 189 -11.61 30.74 -7.54
CA LYS A 189 -11.47 29.27 -7.51
C LYS A 189 -12.11 28.62 -6.29
N GLU A 190 -12.90 29.36 -5.52
CA GLU A 190 -13.48 28.93 -4.25
C GLU A 190 -14.35 27.66 -4.39
N TRP A 191 -14.93 27.47 -5.57
CA TRP A 191 -15.73 26.29 -5.92
C TRP A 191 -14.94 24.96 -5.88
N LEU A 192 -13.61 25.00 -5.96
CA LEU A 192 -12.77 23.81 -5.87
C LEU A 192 -12.73 23.24 -4.44
N ALA A 193 -13.04 24.03 -3.41
CA ALA A 193 -12.95 23.61 -2.01
C ALA A 193 -13.90 22.45 -1.66
N SER A 194 -15.00 22.28 -2.40
CA SER A 194 -16.01 21.26 -2.13
C SER A 194 -15.81 19.98 -2.93
N TRP A 195 -14.83 19.94 -3.85
CA TRP A 195 -14.64 18.79 -4.72
C TRP A 195 -14.21 17.55 -3.92
N THR A 196 -14.92 16.45 -4.14
CA THR A 196 -14.59 15.11 -3.64
C THR A 196 -13.94 14.26 -4.74
N GLU A 197 -13.27 13.18 -4.34
CA GLU A 197 -12.70 12.22 -5.30
C GLU A 197 -13.79 11.61 -6.19
N GLN A 198 -14.97 11.33 -5.64
CA GLN A 198 -16.11 10.77 -6.36
C GLN A 198 -16.67 11.74 -7.40
N GLU A 199 -16.74 13.03 -7.08
CA GLU A 199 -17.19 14.06 -8.03
C GLU A 199 -16.17 14.27 -9.16
N LEU A 200 -14.88 14.28 -8.84
CA LEU A 200 -13.81 14.37 -9.82
C LEU A 200 -13.83 13.15 -10.76
N ASP A 201 -13.95 11.94 -10.22
CA ASP A 201 -14.05 10.71 -11.00
C ASP A 201 -15.28 10.73 -11.91
N GLY A 202 -16.45 11.08 -11.36
CA GLY A 202 -17.68 11.23 -12.13
C GLY A 202 -17.58 12.27 -13.24
N TRP A 203 -16.88 13.38 -12.99
CA TRP A 203 -16.61 14.41 -14.00
C TRP A 203 -15.68 13.90 -15.10
N LEU A 204 -14.53 13.30 -14.75
CA LEU A 204 -13.58 12.73 -15.72
C LEU A 204 -14.23 11.64 -16.58
N TRP A 205 -15.05 10.79 -15.97
CA TRP A 205 -15.81 9.76 -16.66
C TRP A 205 -16.82 10.34 -17.64
N ASN A 206 -17.48 11.45 -17.28
CA ASN A 206 -18.40 12.14 -18.18
C ASN A 206 -17.66 12.86 -19.32
N GLU A 207 -16.56 13.55 -19.05
CA GLU A 207 -15.71 14.18 -20.06
C GLU A 207 -15.14 13.16 -21.06
N GLY A 208 -14.73 11.98 -20.59
CA GLY A 208 -14.22 10.89 -21.43
C GLY A 208 -15.27 10.26 -22.36
N LYS A 209 -16.57 10.60 -22.19
CA LYS A 209 -17.66 10.13 -23.07
C LYS A 209 -17.96 11.08 -24.23
N TRP A 210 -17.33 12.26 -24.29
CA TRP A 210 -17.58 13.24 -25.34
C TRP A 210 -17.02 12.73 -26.67
N ALA A 211 -17.73 13.02 -27.76
CA ALA A 211 -17.50 12.39 -29.06
C ALA A 211 -16.08 12.61 -29.61
N ASP A 212 -15.52 13.80 -29.39
CA ASP A 212 -14.16 14.21 -29.76
C ASP A 212 -13.07 13.52 -28.94
N ARG A 213 -13.37 13.05 -27.73
CA ARG A 213 -12.42 12.37 -26.83
C ARG A 213 -12.50 10.85 -26.88
N ARG A 214 -13.50 10.28 -27.58
CA ARG A 214 -13.59 8.83 -27.82
C ARG A 214 -12.57 8.33 -28.83
N ASP A 215 -12.07 9.22 -29.68
CA ASP A 215 -11.04 8.91 -30.67
C ASP A 215 -9.62 8.94 -30.07
N ILE A 216 -9.49 9.32 -28.79
CA ILE A 216 -8.22 9.24 -28.07
C ILE A 216 -7.95 7.77 -27.75
N GLU A 217 -6.92 7.23 -28.41
CA GLU A 217 -6.42 5.86 -28.19
C GLU A 217 -6.18 5.62 -26.69
N ARG A 218 -6.96 4.71 -26.11
CA ARG A 218 -6.90 4.43 -24.68
C ARG A 218 -5.68 3.57 -24.38
N ILE A 219 -5.06 3.77 -23.22
CA ILE A 219 -3.96 2.90 -22.76
C ILE A 219 -4.39 1.44 -22.75
N SER A 220 -5.66 1.16 -22.42
CA SER A 220 -6.23 -0.17 -22.42
C SER A 220 -6.45 -0.77 -23.84
N GLU A 221 -6.44 0.05 -24.88
CA GLU A 221 -6.52 -0.37 -26.29
C GLU A 221 -5.12 -0.66 -26.89
N LYS A 222 -4.04 -0.29 -26.19
CA LYS A 222 -2.65 -0.52 -26.61
C LYS A 222 -2.13 -1.94 -26.37
N GLY A 223 -3.02 -2.92 -26.25
CA GLY A 223 -2.67 -4.29 -25.87
C GLY A 223 -2.00 -4.35 -24.49
N THR A 224 -2.37 -3.44 -23.59
CA THR A 224 -1.89 -3.46 -22.21
C THR A 224 -2.80 -4.38 -21.39
N VAL A 225 -2.23 -5.03 -20.37
CA VAL A 225 -2.94 -5.96 -19.46
C VAL A 225 -3.95 -5.27 -18.53
N TYR A 226 -4.33 -4.03 -18.81
CA TYR A 226 -5.39 -3.31 -18.12
C TYR A 226 -6.71 -3.47 -18.89
N TYR A 227 -7.22 -4.71 -18.88
CA TYR A 227 -8.64 -5.06 -18.77
C TYR A 227 -8.75 -6.41 -18.08
#